data_AF-A0A9X2AHX7-F1
#
_entry.id   AF-A0A9X2AHX7-F1
#
_cell.length_a   1.000
_cell.length_b   1.000
_cell.length_c   1.000
_cell.angle_alpha   90.00
_cell.angle_beta   90.00
_cell.angle_gamma   90.00
#
_symmetry.space_group_name_H-M   'P 1'
#
loop_
_entity.id
_entity.type
_entity.pdbx_description
1 polymer ?
#
loop_
_entity_poly.entity_id
_entity_poly.type
_entity_poly.pdbx_seq_one_letter_code
_entity_poly.pdbx_strand_id
1 'polypeptide(L)'
;MGLKRVLSKGIAGVALLALAAACSHSNEPVQEPGHPAIARPAVSPPVRAVVAVPALLSLSVDALARKLGPPQPIPSSVQALLSQLPSAEPSDSLQFFRYRSLDVLVSYDAGTRRFNDLLLLGSNEDLLMQRAGLSAEASNYLLLPVFHARRPTQMLGLRVVPLDPKPLQ
;
A
#
# COMPACT_ATOMS: atom_id res chain seq x y z
N MET A 1 -2.38 -46.23 20.75
CA MET A 1 -1.18 -46.85 20.14
C MET A 1 -0.26 -45.74 19.68
N GLY A 2 0.84 -45.52 20.42
CA GLY A 2 1.82 -44.46 20.15
C GLY A 2 2.96 -45.00 19.30
N LEU A 3 3.39 -44.21 18.31
CA LEU A 3 4.60 -44.49 17.55
C LEU A 3 5.80 -43.86 18.23
N LYS A 4 6.82 -44.69 18.43
CA LYS A 4 8.03 -44.43 19.20
C LYS A 4 9.12 -43.77 18.34
N ARG A 5 9.89 -42.91 19.03
CA ARG A 5 11.22 -42.32 18.78
C ARG A 5 12.12 -43.04 17.76
N VAL A 6 12.95 -42.28 17.05
CA VAL A 6 14.39 -42.57 16.93
C VAL A 6 15.20 -41.27 16.99
N LEU A 7 16.12 -41.24 17.94
CA LEU A 7 17.15 -40.23 18.22
C LEU A 7 18.43 -40.71 17.52
N SER A 8 19.12 -39.87 16.76
CA SER A 8 20.47 -40.16 16.27
C SER A 8 21.44 -39.06 16.71
N LYS A 9 22.54 -39.48 17.32
CA LYS A 9 23.63 -38.70 17.93
C LYS A 9 24.94 -39.13 17.26
N GLY A 10 25.87 -38.19 17.05
CA GLY A 10 27.28 -38.44 16.71
C GLY A 10 27.86 -37.20 15.99
N ILE A 11 28.50 -36.22 16.64
CA ILE A 11 29.79 -36.13 17.38
C ILE A 11 31.02 -35.95 16.46
N ALA A 12 31.78 -34.88 16.75
CA ALA A 12 33.20 -34.59 16.48
C ALA A 12 33.61 -34.26 15.03
N GLY A 13 34.41 -33.23 14.73
CA GLY A 13 35.11 -32.21 15.54
C GLY A 13 36.29 -31.60 14.75
N VAL A 14 36.77 -30.43 15.19
CA VAL A 14 38.18 -29.91 15.08
C VAL A 14 38.62 -29.43 13.68
N ALA A 15 39.40 -28.37 13.41
CA ALA A 15 39.84 -27.14 14.09
C ALA A 15 40.56 -26.22 13.07
N LEU A 16 40.69 -24.93 13.44
CA LEU A 16 41.74 -23.91 13.14
C LEU A 16 42.53 -23.95 11.81
N LEU A 17 42.60 -22.79 11.12
CA LEU A 17 43.85 -22.01 10.97
C LEU A 17 43.59 -20.62 10.34
N ALA A 18 44.07 -19.60 11.04
CA ALA A 18 44.18 -18.21 10.56
C ALA A 18 45.46 -18.04 9.72
N LEU A 19 45.45 -17.14 8.75
CA LEU A 19 46.62 -16.37 8.33
C LEU A 19 46.18 -15.07 7.65
N ALA A 20 46.58 -13.97 8.27
CA ALA A 20 46.50 -12.62 7.73
C ALA A 20 47.62 -12.42 6.70
N ALA A 21 47.29 -11.83 5.56
CA ALA A 21 48.24 -11.17 4.68
C ALA A 21 47.77 -9.74 4.46
N ALA A 22 48.56 -8.81 4.97
CA ALA A 22 48.46 -7.38 4.71
C ALA A 22 48.83 -7.08 3.25
N CYS A 23 48.17 -6.11 2.64
CA CYS A 23 48.81 -5.19 1.69
C CYS A 23 48.02 -3.86 1.71
N SER A 24 48.65 -2.84 2.31
CA SER A 24 48.33 -1.45 2.07
C SER A 24 48.31 -1.17 0.56
N HIS A 25 47.27 -0.50 0.09
CA HIS A 25 47.40 0.33 -1.10
C HIS A 25 46.65 1.64 -0.86
N SER A 26 47.42 2.69 -0.59
CA SER A 26 46.98 4.08 -0.64
C SER A 26 46.49 4.36 -2.05
N ASN A 27 45.20 4.62 -2.21
CA ASN A 27 44.69 5.33 -3.38
C ASN A 27 44.38 6.76 -2.93
N GLU A 28 45.34 7.64 -3.12
CA GLU A 28 45.11 9.08 -3.14
C GLU A 28 44.59 9.43 -4.55
N PRO A 29 43.45 10.13 -4.70
CA PRO A 29 42.91 10.40 -6.01
C PRO A 29 43.67 11.56 -6.68
N VAL A 30 44.36 11.25 -7.78
CA VAL A 30 44.71 12.25 -8.80
C VAL A 30 43.40 12.79 -9.38
N GLN A 31 43.11 14.06 -9.12
CA GLN A 31 42.07 14.80 -9.82
C GLN A 31 42.55 15.09 -11.26
N GLU A 32 42.10 14.28 -12.21
CA GLU A 32 42.08 14.67 -13.62
C GLU A 32 40.78 15.45 -13.92
N PRO A 33 40.87 16.64 -14.54
CA PRO A 33 39.70 17.39 -14.97
C PRO A 33 39.22 16.85 -16.31
N GLY A 34 38.06 16.17 -16.32
CA GLY A 34 37.30 15.95 -17.55
C GLY A 34 36.85 14.51 -17.78
N HIS A 35 35.86 14.05 -17.02
CA HIS A 35 34.90 13.04 -17.48
C HIS A 35 33.58 13.19 -16.71
N PRO A 36 32.41 13.07 -17.37
CA PRO A 36 31.13 13.24 -16.71
C PRO A 36 30.95 12.15 -15.64
N ALA A 37 30.77 12.58 -14.41
CA ALA A 37 30.45 11.72 -13.29
C ALA A 37 29.19 10.89 -13.62
N ILE A 38 29.32 9.56 -13.56
CA ILE A 38 28.17 8.67 -13.47
C ILE A 38 27.42 9.08 -12.20
N ALA A 39 26.31 9.79 -12.38
CA ALA A 39 25.42 10.18 -11.31
C ALA A 39 24.94 8.91 -10.61
N ARG A 40 25.32 8.73 -9.34
CA ARG A 40 24.68 7.74 -8.48
C ARG A 40 23.18 8.06 -8.47
N PRO A 41 22.28 7.08 -8.72
CA PRO A 41 20.86 7.33 -8.62
C PRO A 41 20.55 7.81 -7.21
N ALA A 42 19.97 9.01 -7.10
CA ALA A 42 19.53 9.55 -5.83
C ALA A 42 18.47 8.60 -5.26
N VAL A 43 18.82 7.92 -4.17
CA VAL A 43 17.86 7.15 -3.38
C VAL A 43 16.88 8.16 -2.82
N SER A 44 15.68 8.23 -3.42
CA SER A 44 14.61 9.06 -2.90
C SER A 44 14.23 8.54 -1.52
N PRO A 45 13.98 9.42 -0.53
CA PRO A 45 13.56 8.99 0.79
C PRO A 45 12.26 8.18 0.67
N PRO A 46 12.07 7.15 1.51
CA PRO A 46 10.85 6.34 1.47
C PRO A 46 9.65 7.24 1.74
N VAL A 47 8.69 7.32 0.81
CA VAL A 47 7.44 8.03 1.07
C VAL A 47 6.71 7.26 2.16
N ARG A 48 6.47 7.93 3.29
CA ARG A 48 5.80 7.32 4.42
C ARG A 48 4.31 7.23 4.15
N ALA A 49 3.70 6.11 4.55
CA ALA A 49 2.25 5.99 4.55
C ALA A 49 1.63 7.17 5.32
N VAL A 50 0.75 7.87 4.63
CA VAL A 50 0.04 9.04 5.13
C VAL A 50 -1.21 8.59 5.88
N VAL A 51 -1.85 7.53 5.41
CA VAL A 51 -2.96 6.85 6.06
C VAL A 51 -2.71 5.35 6.01
N ALA A 52 -3.06 4.62 7.06
CA ALA A 52 -2.97 3.17 7.08
C ALA A 52 -4.33 2.57 6.68
N VAL A 53 -4.61 2.54 5.38
CA VAL A 53 -5.90 2.06 4.84
C VAL A 53 -6.29 0.67 5.36
N PRO A 54 -5.39 -0.33 5.47
CA PRO A 54 -5.78 -1.65 5.98
C PRO A 54 -6.41 -1.62 7.38
N ALA A 55 -6.00 -0.69 8.24
CA ALA A 55 -6.57 -0.52 9.57
C ALA A 55 -7.94 0.20 9.57
N LEU A 56 -8.32 0.82 8.44
CA LEU A 56 -9.60 1.50 8.27
C LEU A 56 -10.69 0.57 7.74
N LEU A 57 -10.31 -0.50 7.02
CA LEU A 57 -11.25 -1.43 6.40
C LEU A 57 -12.14 -2.19 7.40
N SER A 58 -11.73 -2.25 8.68
CA SER A 58 -12.50 -2.90 9.75
C SER A 58 -13.39 -1.95 10.53
N LEU A 59 -13.48 -0.68 10.14
CA LEU A 59 -14.21 0.36 10.87
C LEU A 59 -15.60 0.60 10.29
N SER A 60 -16.53 1.08 11.12
CA SER A 60 -17.75 1.72 10.62
C SER A 60 -17.43 3.06 9.96
N VAL A 61 -18.33 3.55 9.11
CA VAL A 61 -18.15 4.86 8.45
C VAL A 61 -18.07 6.01 9.47
N ASP A 62 -18.72 5.88 10.64
CA ASP A 62 -18.61 6.84 11.74
C ASP A 62 -17.22 6.85 12.37
N ALA A 63 -16.66 5.67 12.61
CA ALA A 63 -15.29 5.54 13.14
C ALA A 63 -14.25 6.02 12.12
N LEU A 64 -14.52 5.82 10.84
CA LEU A 64 -13.72 6.35 9.75
C LEU A 64 -13.70 7.88 9.77
N ALA A 65 -14.86 8.54 9.87
CA ALA A 65 -14.96 10.00 9.97
C ALA A 65 -14.23 10.56 11.18
N ARG A 66 -14.23 9.86 12.33
CA ARG A 66 -13.41 10.27 13.50
C ARG A 66 -11.90 10.22 13.23
N LYS A 67 -11.43 9.34 12.33
CA LYS A 67 -10.01 9.23 11.97
C LYS A 67 -9.59 10.14 10.82
N LEU A 68 -10.44 10.28 9.80
CA LEU A 68 -10.14 11.05 8.59
C LEU A 68 -10.61 12.50 8.65
N GLY A 69 -11.47 12.83 9.62
CA GLY A 69 -12.18 14.11 9.68
C GLY A 69 -13.59 14.00 9.08
N PRO A 70 -14.38 15.09 9.16
CA PRO A 70 -15.74 15.08 8.65
C PRO A 70 -15.76 14.83 7.13
N PRO A 71 -16.78 14.11 6.62
CA PRO A 71 -16.94 13.95 5.18
C PRO A 71 -17.14 15.33 4.52
N GLN A 72 -16.61 15.46 3.32
CA GLN A 72 -16.73 16.65 2.49
C GLN A 72 -17.74 16.42 1.38
N PRO A 73 -18.34 17.49 0.81
CA PRO A 73 -19.13 17.38 -0.40
C PRO A 73 -18.31 16.70 -1.51
N ILE A 74 -18.92 15.75 -2.22
CA ILE A 74 -18.27 15.09 -3.35
C ILE A 74 -18.04 16.15 -4.45
N PRO A 75 -16.79 16.40 -4.89
CA PRO A 75 -16.53 17.36 -5.96
C PRO A 75 -17.24 16.96 -7.26
N SER A 76 -17.69 17.95 -8.06
CA SER A 76 -18.37 17.68 -9.33
C SER A 76 -17.51 16.87 -10.31
N SER A 77 -16.19 17.06 -10.28
CA SER A 77 -15.24 16.24 -11.04
C SER A 77 -15.35 14.76 -10.66
N VAL A 78 -15.42 14.44 -9.36
CA VAL A 78 -15.57 13.08 -8.85
C VAL A 78 -16.96 12.52 -9.18
N GLN A 79 -18.01 13.32 -9.07
CA GLN A 79 -19.37 12.91 -9.47
C GLN A 79 -19.42 12.50 -10.95
N ALA A 80 -18.84 13.30 -11.83
CA ALA A 80 -18.76 13.00 -13.26
C ALA A 80 -17.96 11.72 -13.56
N LEU A 81 -16.99 11.37 -12.70
CA LEU A 81 -16.22 10.13 -12.80
C LEU A 81 -17.03 8.93 -12.31
N LEU A 82 -17.81 9.08 -11.24
CA LEU A 82 -18.67 8.01 -10.73
C LEU A 82 -19.71 7.55 -11.74
N SER A 83 -20.28 8.49 -12.50
CA SER A 83 -21.20 8.17 -13.61
C SER A 83 -20.56 7.40 -14.76
N GLN A 84 -19.23 7.30 -14.80
CA GLN A 84 -18.49 6.56 -15.82
C GLN A 84 -18.05 5.18 -15.35
N LEU A 85 -18.16 4.88 -14.05
CA LEU A 85 -17.80 3.57 -13.55
C LEU A 85 -18.95 2.59 -13.87
N PRO A 86 -18.65 1.40 -14.44
CA PRO A 86 -19.64 0.34 -14.50
C PRO A 86 -20.10 0.10 -13.06
N SER A 87 -21.40 0.20 -12.81
CA SER A 87 -21.98 0.15 -11.46
C SER A 87 -21.34 -0.98 -10.66
N ALA A 88 -20.41 -0.61 -9.77
CA ALA A 88 -20.22 -1.36 -8.56
C ALA A 88 -21.60 -1.38 -7.90
N GLU A 89 -22.08 -2.57 -7.55
CA GLU A 89 -23.32 -2.83 -6.80
C GLU A 89 -23.85 -1.58 -6.09
N PRO A 90 -25.13 -1.20 -6.27
CA PRO A 90 -25.68 0.04 -5.78
C PRO A 90 -25.30 0.20 -4.32
N SER A 91 -24.29 1.03 -4.10
CA SER A 91 -23.84 1.35 -2.78
C SER A 91 -24.87 2.33 -2.27
N ASP A 92 -25.64 1.93 -1.26
CA ASP A 92 -26.73 2.74 -0.73
C ASP A 92 -26.25 4.12 -0.26
N SER A 93 -24.96 4.29 0.00
CA SER A 93 -24.37 5.58 0.31
C SER A 93 -22.89 5.72 -0.06
N LEU A 94 -22.52 6.95 -0.40
CA LEU A 94 -21.16 7.38 -0.68
C LEU A 94 -20.75 8.52 0.26
N GLN A 95 -19.50 8.50 0.72
CA GLN A 95 -18.87 9.61 1.43
C GLN A 95 -17.49 9.92 0.86
N PHE A 96 -17.18 11.22 0.76
CA PHE A 96 -15.88 11.68 0.30
C PHE A 96 -15.08 12.29 1.44
N PHE A 97 -13.81 11.90 1.54
CA PHE A 97 -12.87 12.41 2.51
C PHE A 97 -11.62 12.90 1.80
N ARG A 98 -11.07 14.01 2.28
CA ARG A 98 -9.74 14.48 1.88
C ARG A 98 -8.83 14.45 3.10
N TYR A 99 -7.87 13.53 3.09
CA TYR A 99 -6.93 13.35 4.19
C TYR A 99 -5.50 13.52 3.71
N ARG A 100 -4.83 14.60 4.16
CA ARG A 100 -3.41 14.86 3.87
C ARG A 100 -3.04 14.67 2.38
N SER A 101 -3.84 15.25 1.49
CA SER A 101 -3.76 15.17 0.01
C SER A 101 -4.01 13.79 -0.62
N LEU A 102 -4.67 12.90 0.11
CA LEU A 102 -5.28 11.68 -0.43
C LEU A 102 -6.79 11.89 -0.48
N ASP A 103 -7.36 11.73 -1.67
CA ASP A 103 -8.79 11.82 -1.92
C ASP A 103 -9.36 10.40 -1.84
N VAL A 104 -10.27 10.19 -0.89
CA VAL A 104 -10.83 8.89 -0.56
C VAL A 104 -12.34 8.96 -0.73
N LEU A 105 -12.86 8.15 -1.65
CA LEU A 105 -14.29 7.93 -1.77
C LEU A 105 -14.64 6.59 -1.13
N VAL A 106 -15.65 6.57 -0.28
CA VAL A 106 -16.04 5.40 0.50
C VAL A 106 -17.45 4.99 0.12
N SER A 107 -17.61 3.73 -0.23
CA SER A 107 -18.89 3.06 -0.31
C SER A 107 -19.19 2.35 1.00
N TYR A 108 -20.42 2.47 1.48
CA TYR A 108 -20.87 1.80 2.69
C TYR A 108 -22.36 1.46 2.63
N ASP A 109 -22.75 0.47 3.41
CA ASP A 109 -24.14 0.09 3.62
C ASP A 109 -24.80 1.05 4.63
N ALA A 110 -25.88 1.72 4.22
CA ALA A 110 -26.52 2.76 5.00
C ALA A 110 -27.20 2.24 6.27
N GLY A 111 -27.74 1.01 6.24
CA GLY A 111 -28.45 0.40 7.36
C GLY A 111 -27.50 -0.10 8.46
N THR A 112 -26.39 -0.71 8.07
CA THR A 112 -25.40 -1.30 8.99
C THR A 112 -24.23 -0.37 9.29
N ARG A 113 -24.11 0.75 8.56
CA ARG A 113 -22.97 1.69 8.63
C ARG A 113 -21.62 1.01 8.33
N ARG A 114 -21.64 -0.15 7.67
CA ARG A 114 -20.46 -0.96 7.36
C ARG A 114 -19.85 -0.55 6.05
N PHE A 115 -18.53 -0.53 6.05
CA PHE A 115 -17.70 -0.26 4.90
C PHE A 115 -17.81 -1.37 3.85
N ASN A 116 -18.08 -1.02 2.59
CA ASN A 116 -18.12 -1.97 1.48
C ASN A 116 -16.81 -1.95 0.69
N ASP A 117 -16.40 -0.76 0.26
CA ASP A 117 -15.13 -0.54 -0.43
C ASP A 117 -14.73 0.94 -0.37
N LEU A 118 -13.48 1.22 -0.75
CA LEU A 118 -13.02 2.59 -0.97
C LEU A 118 -12.31 2.69 -2.30
N LEU A 119 -12.39 3.88 -2.88
CA LEU A 119 -11.63 4.30 -4.05
C LEU A 119 -10.67 5.41 -3.64
N LEU A 120 -9.38 5.13 -3.77
CA LEU A 120 -8.32 6.13 -3.68
C LEU A 120 -8.17 6.80 -5.04
N LEU A 121 -8.44 8.10 -5.13
CA LEU A 121 -8.35 8.84 -6.38
C LEU A 121 -6.89 9.26 -6.67
N GLY A 122 -6.44 8.98 -7.88
CA GLY A 122 -5.08 9.32 -8.34
C GLY A 122 -4.67 8.49 -9.55
N SER A 123 -3.66 8.96 -10.28
CA SER A 123 -3.22 8.36 -11.55
C SER A 123 -1.94 7.53 -11.44
N ASN A 124 -1.36 7.38 -10.25
CA ASN A 124 -0.13 6.63 -10.01
C ASN A 124 -0.36 5.59 -8.92
N GLU A 125 -0.34 4.30 -9.30
CA GLU A 125 -0.67 3.17 -8.41
C GLU A 125 0.33 3.05 -7.26
N ASP A 126 1.62 3.07 -7.55
CA ASP A 126 2.69 2.95 -6.56
C ASP A 126 2.59 4.04 -5.49
N LEU A 127 2.36 5.28 -5.91
CA LEU A 127 2.19 6.41 -4.99
C LEU A 127 0.93 6.24 -4.13
N LEU A 128 -0.18 5.78 -4.70
CA LEU A 128 -1.40 5.51 -3.95
C LEU A 128 -1.17 4.39 -2.93
N MET A 129 -0.57 3.27 -3.34
CA MET A 129 -0.26 2.15 -2.46
C MET A 129 0.64 2.58 -1.31
N GLN A 130 1.73 3.27 -1.62
CA GLN A 130 2.71 3.73 -0.63
C GLN A 130 2.09 4.71 0.36
N ARG A 131 1.31 5.69 -0.11
CA ARG A 131 0.65 6.69 0.75
C ARG A 131 -0.49 6.11 1.58
N ALA A 132 -1.13 5.05 1.09
CA ALA A 132 -2.21 4.34 1.77
C ALA A 132 -1.73 3.17 2.64
N GLY A 133 -0.42 2.87 2.64
CA GLY A 133 0.14 1.73 3.35
C GLY A 133 -0.45 0.40 2.86
N LEU A 134 -0.74 0.30 1.56
CA LEU A 134 -1.27 -0.89 0.92
C LEU A 134 -0.13 -1.77 0.41
N SER A 135 -0.42 -3.07 0.34
CA SER A 135 0.43 -4.11 -0.24
C SER A 135 -0.42 -4.97 -1.17
N ALA A 136 0.13 -5.31 -2.34
CA ALA A 136 -0.52 -6.22 -3.28
C ALA A 136 -0.60 -7.66 -2.75
N GLU A 137 0.20 -8.01 -1.73
CA GLU A 137 0.26 -9.35 -1.14
C GLU A 137 -0.62 -9.50 0.11
N ALA A 138 -1.40 -8.48 0.47
CA ALA A 138 -2.23 -8.54 1.66
C ALA A 138 -3.38 -9.53 1.50
N SER A 139 -3.60 -10.37 2.51
CA SER A 139 -4.62 -11.43 2.46
C SER A 139 -6.03 -10.96 2.85
N ASN A 140 -6.19 -9.71 3.28
CA ASN A 140 -7.44 -9.20 3.86
C ASN A 140 -8.18 -8.19 2.95
N TYR A 141 -7.64 -7.89 1.77
CA TYR A 141 -8.30 -7.04 0.77
C TYR A 141 -7.82 -7.35 -0.65
N LEU A 142 -8.60 -6.93 -1.64
CA LEU A 142 -8.24 -6.89 -3.05
C LEU A 142 -7.94 -5.45 -3.46
N LEU A 143 -6.91 -5.29 -4.29
CA LEU A 143 -6.59 -4.04 -4.97
C LEU A 143 -7.02 -4.15 -6.43
N LEU A 144 -7.85 -3.21 -6.87
CA LEU A 144 -8.36 -3.17 -8.24
C LEU A 144 -8.05 -1.80 -8.84
N PRO A 145 -7.15 -1.71 -9.84
CA PRO A 145 -6.96 -0.45 -10.55
C PRO A 145 -8.25 -0.10 -11.28
N VAL A 146 -8.69 1.15 -11.11
CA VAL A 146 -9.89 1.68 -11.75
C VAL A 146 -9.45 2.61 -12.87
N PHE A 147 -9.96 2.39 -14.07
CA PHE A 147 -9.62 3.17 -15.26
C PHE A 147 -10.79 4.03 -15.72
N HIS A 148 -10.49 5.07 -16.48
CA HIS A 148 -11.51 5.87 -17.15
C HIS A 148 -12.22 5.05 -18.23
N ALA A 149 -13.55 5.03 -18.25
CA ALA A 149 -14.33 4.30 -19.26
C ALA A 149 -14.04 4.77 -20.70
N ARG A 150 -13.81 6.07 -20.89
CA ARG A 150 -13.50 6.66 -22.22
C ARG A 150 -12.02 6.63 -22.57
N ARG A 151 -11.15 6.32 -21.60
CA ARG A 151 -9.69 6.34 -21.74
C ARG A 151 -9.10 5.19 -20.89
N PRO A 152 -9.24 3.93 -21.33
CA PRO A 152 -8.93 2.76 -20.52
C PRO A 152 -7.44 2.62 -20.17
N THR A 153 -6.57 3.40 -20.81
CA THR A 153 -5.14 3.49 -20.47
C THR A 153 -4.84 4.52 -19.39
N GLN A 154 -5.83 5.30 -18.96
CA GLN A 154 -5.68 6.30 -17.89
C GLN A 154 -6.29 5.74 -16.61
N MET A 155 -5.46 5.59 -15.58
CA MET A 155 -5.91 5.18 -14.26
C MET A 155 -6.59 6.36 -13.55
N LEU A 156 -7.79 6.08 -13.03
CA LEU A 156 -8.58 6.98 -12.20
C LEU A 156 -8.17 6.89 -10.73
N GLY A 157 -7.87 5.68 -10.27
CA GLY A 157 -7.62 5.40 -8.88
C GLY A 157 -7.40 3.93 -8.58
N LEU A 158 -7.28 3.63 -7.30
CA LEU A 158 -7.13 2.29 -6.78
C LEU A 158 -8.30 1.96 -5.85
N ARG A 159 -9.12 0.98 -6.23
CA ARG A 159 -10.22 0.48 -5.40
C ARG A 159 -9.69 -0.60 -4.47
N VAL A 160 -10.08 -0.52 -3.20
CA VAL A 160 -9.72 -1.46 -2.15
C VAL A 160 -10.98 -2.12 -1.63
N VAL A 161 -11.09 -3.43 -1.82
CA VAL A 161 -12.26 -4.24 -1.45
C VAL A 161 -11.87 -5.19 -0.32
N PRO A 162 -12.45 -5.09 0.89
CA PRO A 162 -12.19 -6.03 1.97
C PRO A 162 -12.61 -7.46 1.58
N LEU A 163 -11.79 -8.46 1.91
CA LEU A 163 -12.09 -9.87 1.65
C LEU A 163 -12.88 -10.54 2.78
N ASP A 164 -12.62 -10.13 4.03
CA ASP A 164 -13.33 -10.61 5.21
C ASP A 164 -13.76 -9.40 6.06
N PRO A 165 -14.99 -8.89 5.90
CA PRO A 165 -15.46 -7.83 6.75
C PRO A 165 -15.71 -8.41 8.15
N LYS A 166 -14.71 -8.29 9.03
CA LYS A 166 -14.79 -8.70 10.44
C LYS A 166 -16.03 -8.05 11.08
N PRO A 167 -16.83 -8.79 11.88
CA PRO A 167 -17.94 -8.19 12.63
C PRO A 167 -17.41 -7.10 13.57
N LEU A 168 -18.15 -5.99 13.67
CA LEU A 168 -17.80 -4.85 14.52
C LEU A 168 -17.67 -5.33 15.98
N GLN A 169 -16.58 -4.94 16.65
CA GLN A 169 -16.43 -5.07 18.10
C GLN A 169 -16.75 -3.73 18.77
#